data_AF-A0A3L7AAB1-F1
#
_entry.id   AF-A0A3L7AAB1-F1
#
_cell.length_a   1.000
_cell.length_b   1.000
_cell.length_c   1.000
_cell.angle_alpha   90.00
_cell.angle_beta   90.00
_cell.angle_gamma   90.00
#
_symmetry.space_group_name_H-M   'P 1'
#
loop_
_entity.id
_entity.type
_entity.pdbx_description
1 polymer ?
#
loop_
_entity_poly.entity_id
_entity_poly.type
_entity_poly.pdbx_seq_one_letter_code
_entity_poly.pdbx_strand_id
1 'polypeptide(L)'
;MWPQAEPVAAHLRSTLISDGDAQTRPQLSQLNSRLGQSFPGERLFVERITEFAAPIAGLAGVVIGFAMVRMRRLELASARHSGVTPATQTLILLGEALVPALVSVLVTAATVMLVTGLPGTLDPAALRGLSARVCLTLVPALLLGVITGALTTREKHLFRYFKART
;
A
#
# COMPACT_ATOMS: atom_id res chain seq x y z
N MET A 1 22.02 19.80 9.28
CA MET A 1 22.84 20.00 8.05
C MET A 1 22.36 18.99 7.02
N TRP A 2 21.79 19.43 5.90
CA TRP A 2 21.39 18.53 4.81
C TRP A 2 22.66 18.08 4.06
N PRO A 3 22.85 16.78 3.77
CA PRO A 3 24.04 16.32 3.07
C PRO A 3 24.07 16.89 1.66
N GLN A 4 25.11 17.65 1.34
CA GLN A 4 25.36 18.14 -0.01
C GLN A 4 26.05 17.02 -0.78
N ALA A 5 25.42 16.53 -1.83
CA ALA A 5 26.08 15.59 -2.73
C ALA A 5 27.21 16.32 -3.47
N GLU A 6 28.43 15.77 -3.43
CA GLU A 6 29.62 16.22 -4.18
C GLU A 6 29.33 16.77 -5.59
N PRO A 7 28.49 16.12 -6.44
CA PRO A 7 28.20 16.60 -7.79
C PRO A 7 27.45 17.94 -7.85
N VAL A 8 26.61 18.25 -6.86
CA VAL A 8 25.85 19.52 -6.83
C VAL A 8 26.80 20.70 -6.58
N ALA A 9 27.79 20.52 -5.70
CA ALA A 9 28.80 21.53 -5.44
C ALA A 9 29.70 21.77 -6.67
N ALA A 10 29.98 20.74 -7.46
CA ALA A 10 30.74 20.87 -8.70
C ALA A 10 29.98 21.68 -9.77
N HIS A 11 28.67 21.45 -9.94
CA HIS A 11 27.85 22.20 -10.88
C HIS A 11 27.70 23.68 -10.47
N LEU A 12 27.54 23.96 -9.18
CA LEU A 12 27.48 25.33 -8.66
C LEU A 12 28.79 26.12 -8.84
N ARG A 13 29.95 25.44 -8.91
CA ARG A 13 31.22 26.10 -9.23
C ARG A 13 31.37 26.41 -10.71
N SER A 14 30.68 25.67 -11.59
CA SER A 14 30.80 25.86 -13.05
C SER A 14 30.14 27.14 -13.56
N THR A 15 29.24 27.74 -12.76
CA THR A 15 28.62 29.04 -13.08
C THR A 15 29.47 30.24 -12.65
N LEU A 16 30.63 30.02 -12.00
CA LEU A 16 31.55 31.10 -11.66
C LEU A 16 32.30 31.55 -12.91
N ILE A 17 32.00 32.76 -13.38
CA ILE A 17 32.86 33.48 -14.32
C ILE A 17 34.11 33.89 -13.53
N SER A 18 35.24 33.25 -13.83
CA SER A 18 36.52 33.52 -13.18
C SER A 18 37.09 34.83 -13.71
N ASP A 19 36.73 35.95 -13.08
CA ASP A 19 37.41 37.23 -13.26
C ASP A 19 37.91 37.70 -11.89
N GLY A 20 39.13 37.27 -11.52
CA GLY A 20 39.78 37.67 -10.26
C GLY A 20 40.58 36.56 -9.55
N ASP A 21 41.88 36.81 -9.43
CA ASP A 21 42.95 36.17 -8.63
C ASP A 21 42.68 34.79 -7.96
N ALA A 22 43.51 33.80 -8.32
CA ALA A 22 43.39 32.38 -7.95
C ALA A 22 43.56 32.06 -6.44
N GLN A 23 43.72 33.06 -5.59
CA GLN A 23 44.03 32.89 -4.16
C GLN A 23 42.79 32.84 -3.24
N THR A 24 41.60 33.23 -3.70
CA THR A 24 40.39 33.24 -2.85
C THR A 24 39.47 32.09 -3.22
N ARG A 25 39.65 30.92 -2.58
CA ARG A 25 38.74 29.78 -2.74
C ARG A 25 37.35 30.18 -2.19
N PRO A 26 36.30 30.31 -3.01
CA PRO A 26 34.98 30.70 -2.53
C PRO A 26 34.42 29.58 -1.64
N GLN A 27 34.20 29.88 -0.37
CA GLN A 27 33.55 28.96 0.55
C GLN A 27 32.06 28.90 0.22
N LEU A 28 31.56 27.69 -0.04
CA LEU A 28 30.12 27.45 -0.21
C LEU A 28 29.46 27.61 1.17
N SER A 29 29.05 28.83 1.50
CA SER A 29 28.37 29.14 2.76
C SER A 29 26.86 29.15 2.53
N GLN A 30 26.10 28.64 3.50
CA GLN A 30 24.65 28.64 3.45
C GLN A 30 24.14 30.08 3.47
N LEU A 31 23.38 30.48 2.44
CA LEU A 31 22.87 31.86 2.31
C LEU A 31 21.96 32.29 3.47
N ASN A 32 21.38 31.32 4.18
CA ASN A 32 20.57 31.54 5.36
C ASN A 32 20.93 30.53 6.44
N SER A 33 21.63 30.99 7.47
CA SER A 33 22.07 30.15 8.58
C SER A 33 20.93 29.64 9.47
N ARG A 34 19.72 30.21 9.38
CA ARG A 34 18.54 29.80 10.18
C ARG A 34 17.65 28.79 9.45
N LEU A 35 17.58 28.85 8.12
CA LEU A 35 16.70 27.99 7.33
C LEU A 35 17.27 26.56 7.26
N GLY A 36 16.67 25.61 7.97
CA GLY A 36 17.13 24.21 8.04
C GLY A 36 17.96 23.84 9.27
N GLN A 37 18.03 24.70 10.30
CA GLN A 37 18.65 24.35 11.60
C GLN A 37 17.90 23.26 12.35
N SER A 38 16.56 23.27 12.28
CA SER A 38 15.69 22.23 12.83
C SER A 38 14.86 21.63 11.72
N PHE A 39 15.01 20.32 11.47
CA PHE A 39 14.07 19.55 10.65
C PHE A 39 13.09 18.87 11.61
N PRO A 40 11.86 19.37 11.77
CA PRO A 40 10.84 18.70 12.58
C PRO A 40 10.27 17.50 11.80
N GLY A 41 11.10 16.47 11.61
CA GLY A 41 10.75 15.28 10.83
C GLY A 41 9.55 14.53 11.40
N GLU A 42 9.42 14.51 12.74
CA GLU A 42 8.29 13.89 13.44
C GLU A 42 6.95 14.57 13.10
N ARG A 43 6.90 15.92 13.13
CA ARG A 43 5.67 16.66 12.81
C ARG A 43 5.29 16.51 11.33
N LEU A 44 6.28 16.56 10.45
CA LEU A 44 6.08 16.34 9.01
C LEU A 44 5.69 14.89 8.67
N PHE A 45 6.03 13.93 9.54
CA PHE A 45 5.63 12.53 9.39
C PHE A 45 4.16 12.34 9.79
N VAL A 46 3.73 12.90 10.92
CA VAL A 46 2.33 12.82 11.40
C VAL A 46 1.34 13.56 10.49
N GLU A 47 1.79 14.61 9.79
CA GLU A 47 0.95 15.34 8.84
C GLU A 47 0.80 14.63 7.47
N ARG A 48 1.55 13.56 7.21
CA ARG A 48 1.46 12.83 5.93
C ARG A 48 0.22 11.93 5.91
N ILE A 49 -0.77 12.30 5.10
CA ILE A 49 -1.95 11.48 4.77
C ILE A 49 -1.57 10.04 4.34
N THR A 50 -0.39 9.84 3.74
CA THR A 50 0.11 8.51 3.35
C THR A 50 0.38 7.56 4.52
N GLU A 51 0.47 8.04 5.76
CA GLU A 51 0.61 7.20 6.96
C GLU A 51 -0.60 6.26 7.11
N PHE A 52 -1.80 6.76 6.83
CA PHE A 52 -3.04 5.98 6.94
C PHE A 52 -3.26 5.01 5.77
N ALA A 53 -2.41 5.02 4.74
CA ALA A 53 -2.60 4.17 3.57
C ALA A 53 -2.61 2.68 3.92
N ALA A 54 -1.68 2.22 4.77
CA ALA A 54 -1.58 0.83 5.18
C ALA A 54 -2.76 0.36 6.07
N PRO A 55 -3.17 1.06 7.15
CA PRO A 55 -4.33 0.65 7.93
C PRO A 55 -5.65 0.75 7.15
N ILE A 56 -5.83 1.76 6.30
CA ILE A 56 -7.01 1.86 5.43
C ILE A 56 -7.04 0.69 4.44
N ALA A 57 -5.90 0.35 3.84
CA ALA A 57 -5.81 -0.81 2.95
C ALA A 57 -6.12 -2.13 3.69
N GLY A 58 -5.65 -2.28 4.93
CA GLY A 58 -6.03 -3.40 5.79
C GLY A 58 -7.54 -3.48 6.00
N LEU A 59 -8.17 -2.37 6.41
CA LEU A 59 -9.62 -2.32 6.62
C LEU A 59 -10.39 -2.65 5.33
N ALA A 60 -9.99 -2.06 4.20
CA ALA A 60 -10.57 -2.34 2.90
C ALA A 60 -10.44 -3.82 2.52
N GLY A 61 -9.27 -4.42 2.74
CA GLY A 61 -9.03 -5.85 2.53
C GLY A 61 -10.04 -6.71 3.29
N VAL A 62 -10.20 -6.49 4.59
CA VAL A 62 -11.17 -7.24 5.41
C VAL A 62 -12.59 -7.11 4.85
N VAL A 63 -13.01 -5.88 4.53
CA VAL A 63 -14.36 -5.60 4.02
C VAL A 63 -14.60 -6.30 2.68
N ILE A 64 -13.65 -6.21 1.75
CA ILE A 64 -13.74 -6.86 0.44
C ILE A 64 -13.82 -8.38 0.60
N GLY A 65 -12.92 -8.96 1.39
CA GLY A 65 -12.87 -10.42 1.61
C GLY A 65 -14.17 -10.94 2.25
N PHE A 66 -14.69 -10.20 3.24
CA PHE A 66 -15.97 -10.52 3.85
C PHE A 66 -17.13 -10.41 2.85
N ALA A 67 -17.17 -9.33 2.06
CA ALA A 67 -18.21 -9.11 1.06
C ALA A 67 -18.24 -10.22 -0.01
N MET A 68 -17.08 -10.65 -0.51
CA MET A 68 -16.97 -11.76 -1.47
C MET A 68 -17.69 -13.02 -0.97
N VAL A 69 -17.52 -13.37 0.30
CA VAL A 69 -18.19 -14.54 0.90
C VAL A 69 -19.69 -14.29 1.09
N ARG A 70 -20.07 -13.09 1.55
CA ARG A 70 -21.49 -12.76 1.82
C ARG A 70 -22.33 -12.69 0.57
N MET A 71 -21.76 -12.30 -0.57
CA MET A 71 -22.42 -12.31 -1.87
C MET A 71 -22.70 -13.75 -2.33
N ARG A 72 -21.80 -14.69 -2.06
CA ARG A 72 -21.91 -16.12 -2.45
C ARG A 72 -22.65 -16.99 -1.45
N ARG A 73 -23.20 -16.43 -0.37
CA ARG A 73 -23.82 -17.17 0.74
C ARG A 73 -24.90 -18.19 0.33
N LEU A 74 -25.61 -17.96 -0.79
CA LEU A 74 -26.64 -18.86 -1.30
C LEU A 74 -26.03 -20.12 -1.94
N GLU A 75 -25.00 -19.95 -2.76
CA GLU A 75 -24.19 -21.04 -3.33
C GLU A 75 -23.51 -21.84 -2.20
N LEU A 76 -23.05 -21.13 -1.17
CA LEU A 76 -22.42 -21.74 -0.02
C LEU A 76 -23.41 -22.60 0.79
N ALA A 77 -24.68 -22.19 0.85
CA ALA A 77 -25.74 -22.94 1.52
C ALA A 77 -26.16 -24.19 0.74
N SER A 78 -26.25 -24.10 -0.60
CA SER A 78 -26.58 -25.27 -1.43
C SER A 78 -25.46 -26.32 -1.41
N ALA A 79 -24.19 -25.90 -1.50
CA ALA A 79 -23.05 -26.81 -1.44
C ALA A 79 -23.01 -27.63 -0.14
N ARG A 80 -23.38 -27.02 1.00
CA ARG A 80 -23.47 -27.72 2.29
C ARG A 80 -24.61 -28.74 2.32
N HIS A 81 -25.74 -28.42 1.67
CA HIS A 81 -26.82 -29.39 1.52
C HIS A 81 -26.41 -30.59 0.67
N SER A 82 -25.53 -30.39 -0.33
CA SER A 82 -24.90 -31.46 -1.12
C SER A 82 -23.79 -32.22 -0.38
N GLY A 83 -23.56 -31.96 0.91
CA GLY A 83 -22.60 -32.69 1.74
C GLY A 83 -21.15 -32.18 1.68
N VAL A 84 -20.89 -31.00 1.09
CA VAL A 84 -19.54 -30.42 1.06
C VAL A 84 -19.12 -30.01 2.47
N THR A 85 -17.95 -30.46 2.91
CA THR A 85 -17.43 -30.10 4.24
C THR A 85 -17.11 -28.60 4.30
N PRO A 86 -17.33 -27.94 5.46
CA PRO A 86 -17.01 -26.53 5.62
C PRO A 86 -15.52 -26.22 5.41
N ALA A 87 -14.64 -27.18 5.70
CA ALA A 87 -13.21 -27.05 5.47
C ALA A 87 -12.88 -26.96 3.97
N THR A 88 -13.42 -27.86 3.14
CA THR A 88 -13.24 -27.83 1.68
C THR A 88 -13.75 -26.51 1.10
N GLN A 89 -14.90 -26.05 1.58
CA GLN A 89 -15.51 -24.79 1.15
C GLN A 89 -14.65 -23.56 1.50
N THR A 90 -14.06 -23.52 2.70
CA THR A 90 -13.13 -22.44 3.08
C THR A 90 -11.87 -22.45 2.23
N LEU A 91 -11.35 -23.64 1.89
CA LEU A 91 -10.16 -23.77 1.04
C LEU A 91 -10.42 -23.25 -0.38
N ILE A 92 -11.58 -23.57 -0.96
CA ILE A 92 -12.00 -23.05 -2.26
C ILE A 92 -12.08 -21.52 -2.22
N LEU A 93 -12.77 -20.95 -1.22
CA LEU A 93 -12.91 -19.50 -1.08
C LEU A 93 -11.55 -18.79 -0.91
N LEU A 94 -10.62 -19.40 -0.17
CA LEU A 94 -9.27 -18.87 -0.03
C LEU A 94 -8.53 -18.89 -1.38
N GLY A 95 -8.64 -19.98 -2.13
CA GLY A 95 -8.08 -20.08 -3.48
C GLY A 95 -8.65 -19.03 -4.43
N GLU A 96 -9.97 -18.87 -4.44
CA GLU A 96 -10.66 -17.85 -5.23
C GLU A 96 -10.28 -16.43 -4.86
N ALA A 97 -10.00 -16.16 -3.58
CA ALA A 97 -9.53 -14.85 -3.12
C ALA A 97 -8.04 -14.61 -3.44
N LEU A 98 -7.23 -15.68 -3.50
CA LEU A 98 -5.80 -15.60 -3.79
C LEU A 98 -5.54 -15.14 -5.22
N VAL A 99 -6.31 -15.64 -6.19
CA VAL A 99 -6.15 -15.30 -7.61
C VAL A 99 -6.25 -13.79 -7.87
N PRO A 100 -7.35 -13.08 -7.52
CA PRO A 100 -7.45 -11.63 -7.71
C PRO A 100 -6.48 -10.86 -6.82
N ALA A 101 -6.12 -11.38 -5.64
CA ALA A 101 -5.10 -10.77 -4.80
C ALA A 101 -3.72 -10.75 -5.49
N LEU A 102 -3.29 -11.88 -6.05
CA LEU A 102 -2.04 -11.99 -6.81
C LEU A 102 -2.05 -11.08 -8.04
N VAL A 103 -3.15 -11.07 -8.81
CA VAL A 103 -3.31 -10.16 -9.96
C VAL A 103 -3.18 -8.71 -9.51
N SER A 104 -3.84 -8.32 -8.42
CA SER A 104 -3.78 -6.94 -7.90
C SER A 104 -2.37 -6.54 -7.47
N VAL A 105 -1.62 -7.46 -6.85
CA VAL A 105 -0.22 -7.24 -6.47
C VAL A 105 0.66 -7.07 -7.70
N LEU A 106 0.50 -7.92 -8.73
CA LEU A 106 1.25 -7.83 -9.98
C LEU A 106 0.96 -6.54 -10.73
N VAL A 107 -0.31 -6.15 -10.86
CA VAL A 107 -0.72 -4.89 -11.48
C VAL A 107 -0.09 -3.71 -10.73
N THR A 108 -0.20 -3.70 -9.39
CA THR A 108 0.40 -2.65 -8.57
C THR A 108 1.90 -2.57 -8.76
N ALA A 109 2.59 -3.71 -8.76
CA ALA A 109 4.04 -3.77 -8.97
C ALA A 109 4.44 -3.23 -10.35
N ALA A 110 3.72 -3.63 -11.40
CA ALA A 110 3.95 -3.16 -12.76
C ALA A 110 3.72 -1.64 -12.88
N THR A 111 2.63 -1.13 -12.31
CA THR A 111 2.32 0.31 -12.29
C THR A 111 3.41 1.09 -11.57
N VAL A 112 3.87 0.62 -10.40
CA VAL A 112 4.93 1.29 -9.65
C VAL A 112 6.23 1.29 -10.44
N MET A 113 6.62 0.17 -11.05
CA MET A 113 7.80 0.11 -11.91
C MET A 113 7.72 1.11 -13.06
N LEU A 114 6.59 1.14 -13.78
CA LEU A 114 6.36 2.06 -14.88
C LEU A 114 6.48 3.53 -14.43
N VAL A 115 5.79 3.89 -13.34
CA VAL A 115 5.78 5.27 -12.83
C VAL A 115 7.17 5.68 -12.36
N THR A 116 7.88 4.82 -11.61
CA THR A 116 9.24 5.12 -11.15
C THR A 116 10.29 5.20 -12.25
N GLY A 117 10.00 4.67 -13.44
CA GLY A 117 10.86 4.80 -14.62
C GLY A 117 10.68 6.13 -15.38
N LEU A 118 9.65 6.93 -15.06
CA LEU A 118 9.39 8.20 -15.74
C LEU A 118 10.33 9.31 -15.23
N PRO A 119 10.83 10.18 -16.13
CA PRO A 119 11.62 11.35 -15.74
C PRO A 119 10.76 12.32 -14.93
N GLY A 120 11.30 12.83 -13.81
CA GLY A 120 10.60 13.76 -12.91
C GLY A 120 9.98 13.13 -11.66
N THR A 121 10.22 11.84 -11.40
CA THR A 121 9.79 11.22 -10.14
C THR A 121 10.67 11.66 -8.96
N LEU A 122 10.07 12.41 -8.03
CA LEU A 122 10.78 13.05 -6.92
C LEU A 122 11.26 12.09 -5.82
N ASP A 123 10.70 10.87 -5.72
CA ASP A 123 11.18 9.84 -4.79
C ASP A 123 10.68 8.41 -5.17
N PRO A 124 11.41 7.71 -6.06
CA PRO A 124 11.10 6.33 -6.45
C PRO A 124 11.18 5.31 -5.31
N ALA A 125 12.00 5.58 -4.28
CA ALA A 125 12.20 4.65 -3.17
C ALA A 125 11.01 4.71 -2.19
N ALA A 126 10.53 5.92 -1.87
CA ALA A 126 9.36 6.08 -1.01
C ALA A 126 8.09 5.51 -1.65
N LEU A 127 7.88 5.69 -2.97
CA LEU A 127 6.72 5.14 -3.66
C LEU A 127 6.69 3.60 -3.61
N ARG A 128 7.85 2.96 -3.89
CA ARG A 128 8.01 1.51 -3.77
C ARG A 128 7.78 1.00 -2.36
N GLY A 129 8.32 1.71 -1.36
CA GLY A 129 8.13 1.38 0.05
C GLY A 129 6.66 1.46 0.49
N LEU A 130 5.95 2.51 0.06
CA LEU A 130 4.53 2.68 0.33
C LEU A 130 3.69 1.58 -0.30
N SER A 131 3.90 1.29 -1.60
CA SER A 131 3.15 0.23 -2.29
C SER A 131 3.39 -1.15 -1.68
N ALA A 132 4.63 -1.45 -1.26
CA ALA A 132 4.95 -2.70 -0.61
C ALA A 132 4.20 -2.87 0.72
N ARG A 133 4.15 -1.83 1.55
CA ARG A 133 3.39 -1.84 2.82
C ARG A 133 1.90 -2.05 2.58
N VAL A 134 1.33 -1.34 1.61
CA VAL A 134 -0.09 -1.49 1.24
C VAL A 134 -0.40 -2.92 0.83
N CYS A 135 0.38 -3.52 -0.06
CA CYS A 135 0.21 -4.92 -0.47
C CYS A 135 0.38 -5.89 0.71
N LEU A 136 1.39 -5.67 1.55
CA LEU A 136 1.67 -6.50 2.72
C LEU A 136 0.54 -6.46 3.75
N THR A 137 -0.18 -5.35 3.88
CA THR A 137 -1.35 -5.25 4.75
C THR A 137 -2.64 -5.74 4.11
N LEU A 138 -2.85 -5.47 2.82
CA LEU A 138 -4.13 -5.72 2.14
C LEU A 138 -4.36 -7.22 1.91
N VAL A 139 -3.34 -7.97 1.48
CA VAL A 139 -3.46 -9.41 1.20
C VAL A 139 -3.85 -10.23 2.45
N PRO A 140 -3.12 -10.16 3.59
CA PRO A 140 -3.52 -10.92 4.76
C PRO A 140 -4.87 -10.44 5.31
N ALA A 141 -5.16 -9.14 5.25
CA ALA A 141 -6.45 -8.61 5.67
C ALA A 141 -7.61 -9.13 4.81
N LEU A 142 -7.42 -9.27 3.50
CA LEU A 142 -8.37 -9.90 2.59
C LEU A 142 -8.65 -11.34 3.00
N LEU A 143 -7.60 -12.14 3.24
CA LEU A 143 -7.74 -13.52 3.68
C LEU A 143 -8.45 -13.64 5.03
N LEU A 144 -8.13 -12.76 5.98
CA LEU A 144 -8.84 -12.67 7.26
C LEU A 144 -10.33 -12.33 7.07
N GLY A 145 -10.65 -11.42 6.14
CA GLY A 145 -12.03 -11.09 5.77
C GLY A 145 -12.79 -12.29 5.22
N VAL A 146 -12.15 -13.07 4.35
CA VAL A 146 -12.71 -14.31 3.78
C VAL A 146 -12.95 -15.37 4.88
N ILE A 147 -11.96 -15.61 5.74
CA ILE A 147 -12.09 -16.58 6.86
C ILE A 147 -13.23 -16.15 7.79
N THR A 148 -13.29 -14.87 8.15
CA THR A 148 -14.36 -14.32 8.99
C THR A 148 -15.72 -14.47 8.33
N GLY A 149 -15.82 -14.20 7.03
CA GLY A 149 -17.03 -14.42 6.23
C GLY A 149 -17.46 -15.89 6.23
N ALA A 150 -16.51 -16.81 6.08
CA ALA A 150 -16.79 -18.24 6.05
C ALA A 150 -17.27 -18.75 7.42
N LEU A 151 -16.62 -18.32 8.51
CA LEU A 151 -16.98 -18.70 9.89
C LEU A 151 -18.34 -18.13 10.34
N THR A 152 -18.70 -16.94 9.87
CA THR A 152 -20.01 -16.32 10.14
C THR A 152 -21.14 -16.96 9.35
N THR A 153 -20.84 -17.74 8.30
CA THR A 153 -21.83 -18.46 7.50
C THR A 153 -22.23 -19.76 8.20
N ARG A 154 -23.29 -19.70 9.01
CA ARG A 154 -23.88 -20.87 9.69
C ARG A 154 -25.17 -21.35 9.02
N GLU A 155 -25.32 -22.67 8.90
CA GLU A 155 -26.53 -23.37 8.41
C GLU A 155 -27.82 -22.93 9.09
N LYS A 156 -27.75 -22.49 10.35
CA LYS A 156 -28.91 -22.04 11.15
C LYS A 156 -29.68 -20.86 10.53
N HIS A 157 -29.08 -20.18 9.53
CA HIS A 157 -29.72 -19.11 8.78
C HIS A 157 -30.53 -19.58 7.57
N LEU A 158 -30.47 -20.86 7.16
CA LEU A 158 -31.24 -21.41 6.04
C LEU A 158 -32.74 -21.20 6.25
N PHE A 159 -33.28 -21.62 7.40
CA PHE A 159 -34.72 -21.50 7.69
C PHE A 159 -35.20 -20.04 7.78
N ARG A 160 -34.36 -19.14 8.30
CA ARG A 160 -34.72 -17.71 8.42
C ARG A 160 -34.65 -16.98 7.07
N TYR A 161 -33.76 -17.39 6.16
CA TYR A 161 -33.66 -16.81 4.83
C TYR A 161 -34.75 -17.30 3.88
N PHE A 162 -35.16 -18.58 3.97
CA PHE A 162 -36.33 -19.06 3.24
C PHE A 162 -37.61 -18.38 3.71
N LYS A 163 -37.74 -18.11 5.02
CA LYS A 163 -38.92 -17.42 5.59
C LYS A 163 -38.99 -15.92 5.25
N ALA A 164 -37.89 -15.26 4.91
CA ALA A 164 -37.89 -13.86 4.50
C ALA A 164 -38.20 -13.64 3.00
N ARG A 165 -38.48 -14.73 2.25
CA ARG A 165 -38.74 -14.72 0.81
C ARG A 165 -40.16 -15.16 0.44
N THR A 166 -41.05 -15.33 1.42
CA THR A 166 -42.50 -15.52 1.25
C THR A 166 -43.19 -14.29 1.81
#